data_AF-A0A1D9D0D2-F1
#
_entry.id   AF-A0A1D9D0D2-F1
#
_cell.length_a   1.000
_cell.length_b   1.000
_cell.length_c   1.000
_cell.angle_alpha   90.00
_cell.angle_beta   90.00
_cell.angle_gamma   90.00
#
_symmetry.space_group_name_H-M   'P 1'
#
loop_
_entity.id
_entity.type
_entity.pdbx_description
1 polymer ?
#
loop_
_entity_poly.entity_id
_entity_poly.type
_entity_poly.pdbx_seq_one_letter_code
_entity_poly.pdbx_strand_id
1 'polypeptide(L)'
;MIEKASELLEKFIKAESEKLQGIKMPHMPTLGSAYEEVTKQGIDNEFTIPKFLKLRVVSGFISTGDEMLPQQVDCMLVYGDGNRYGLTEQYVYSIDKVLCIFEVKKNLRKADFIDAIQHLGSIRTKFAEHFEHRLIHESYKPDIRIAAKEFSKITGKTAPKKYSDIHDLSKSDAILFYVLVQESLAPITIIHGYEGYKTEQGLRTTFVDIIEERIQEEGDGLGIPSIPALVTSNQFCLIKSNSVPFSVIKDKNEWVAICSTRYNPAKMILEIIWSKISIYFNVDMPWNDKLYMDNIQPLLIAEVVEHEGRVGWKYESLELKEKHLKRKDDNSWRPAAIGKAEVAAIRLMMLNGGYLTSDDQVEEFLRNHHGTTFNEVIESLILTRLFISGEGYLKPININT
;
A
#
# COMPACT_ATOMS: atom_id res chain seq x y z
N MET A 1 17.71 -9.39 5.94
CA MET A 1 17.16 -10.43 6.85
C MET A 1 15.79 -10.92 6.41
N ILE A 2 15.01 -10.08 5.71
CA ILE A 2 13.65 -10.40 5.26
C ILE A 2 13.51 -11.72 4.49
N GLU A 3 14.42 -12.04 3.56
CA GLU A 3 14.36 -13.30 2.79
C GLU A 3 14.35 -14.54 3.69
N LYS A 4 15.23 -14.57 4.69
CA LYS A 4 15.28 -15.69 5.65
C LYS A 4 14.03 -15.73 6.53
N ALA A 5 13.52 -14.58 6.94
CA ALA A 5 12.29 -14.50 7.72
C ALA A 5 11.08 -14.98 6.91
N SER A 6 10.98 -14.61 5.63
CA SER A 6 9.91 -15.06 4.73
C SER A 6 10.01 -16.55 4.44
N GLU A 7 11.22 -17.09 4.23
CA GLU A 7 11.41 -18.54 4.08
C GLU A 7 10.99 -19.32 5.33
N LEU A 8 11.31 -18.80 6.52
CA LEU A 8 10.89 -19.41 7.78
C LEU A 8 9.37 -19.34 7.96
N LEU A 9 8.76 -18.19 7.66
CA LEU A 9 7.31 -18.01 7.71
C LEU A 9 6.61 -18.96 6.73
N GLU A 10 7.10 -19.08 5.50
CA GLU A 10 6.55 -19.99 4.50
C GLU A 10 6.66 -21.46 4.94
N LYS A 11 7.81 -21.87 5.48
CA LYS A 11 8.00 -23.22 6.02
C LYS A 11 7.07 -23.50 7.20
N PHE A 12 6.88 -22.53 8.08
CA PHE A 12 5.93 -22.63 9.20
C PHE A 12 4.50 -22.79 8.69
N ILE A 13 4.04 -21.88 7.82
CA ILE A 13 2.70 -21.90 7.22
C ILE A 13 2.45 -23.24 6.52
N LYS A 14 3.42 -23.73 5.74
CA LYS A 14 3.32 -25.01 5.04
C LYS A 14 3.18 -26.17 6.03
N ALA A 15 4.06 -26.26 7.02
CA ALA A 15 4.05 -27.34 8.00
C ALA A 15 2.74 -27.39 8.80
N GLU A 16 2.21 -26.25 9.23
CA GLU A 16 0.94 -26.22 9.96
C GLU A 16 -0.26 -26.48 9.05
N SER A 17 -0.26 -25.96 7.82
CA SER A 17 -1.33 -26.22 6.85
C SER A 17 -1.42 -27.70 6.44
N GLU A 18 -0.28 -28.38 6.29
CA GLU A 18 -0.21 -29.81 5.98
C GLU A 18 -0.84 -30.66 7.09
N LYS A 19 -0.68 -30.29 8.36
CA LYS A 19 -1.36 -30.97 9.48
C LYS A 19 -2.88 -30.87 9.39
N LEU A 20 -3.41 -29.79 8.80
CA LEU A 20 -4.85 -29.58 8.63
C LEU A 20 -5.43 -30.32 7.41
N GLN A 21 -4.64 -30.56 6.35
CA GLN A 21 -5.11 -31.14 5.08
C GLN A 21 -5.62 -32.60 5.22
N GLY A 22 -5.16 -33.34 6.22
CA GLY A 22 -5.61 -34.72 6.49
C GLY A 22 -6.80 -34.84 7.44
N ILE A 23 -7.26 -33.74 8.05
CA ILE A 23 -8.31 -33.77 9.06
C ILE A 23 -9.67 -33.61 8.39
N LYS A 24 -10.50 -34.66 8.45
CA LYS A 24 -11.90 -34.59 8.02
C LYS A 24 -12.72 -33.85 9.09
N MET A 25 -12.67 -32.52 9.08
CA MET A 25 -13.41 -31.66 10.00
C MET A 25 -14.82 -31.38 9.46
N PRO A 26 -15.91 -31.87 10.10
CA PRO A 26 -17.28 -31.60 9.65
C PRO A 26 -17.76 -30.19 10.01
N HIS A 27 -17.19 -29.56 11.05
CA HIS A 27 -17.56 -28.22 11.48
C HIS A 27 -16.67 -27.17 10.81
N MET A 28 -17.15 -26.60 9.70
CA MET A 28 -16.41 -25.64 8.88
C MET A 28 -15.87 -24.41 9.65
N PRO A 29 -16.59 -23.81 10.61
CA PRO A 29 -16.06 -22.70 11.41
C PRO A 29 -14.80 -23.09 12.21
N THR A 30 -14.76 -24.31 12.78
CA THR A 30 -13.57 -24.78 13.51
C THR A 30 -12.37 -24.94 12.59
N LEU A 31 -12.60 -25.37 11.34
CA LEU A 31 -11.53 -25.41 10.35
C LEU A 31 -11.05 -24.00 10.00
N GLY A 32 -11.95 -23.03 9.87
CA GLY A 32 -11.62 -21.61 9.69
C GLY A 32 -10.70 -21.10 10.80
N SER A 33 -11.12 -21.26 12.05
CA SER A 33 -10.34 -20.84 13.23
C SER A 33 -8.96 -21.49 13.32
N ALA A 34 -8.79 -22.71 12.77
CA ALA A 34 -7.48 -23.34 12.71
C ALA A 34 -6.53 -22.59 11.76
N TYR A 35 -6.99 -22.15 10.58
CA TYR A 35 -6.18 -21.35 9.65
C TYR A 35 -5.92 -19.92 10.17
N GLU A 36 -6.90 -19.33 10.88
CA GLU A 36 -6.72 -18.06 11.60
C GLU A 36 -5.59 -18.19 12.64
N GLU A 37 -5.57 -19.29 13.40
CA GLU A 37 -4.55 -19.57 14.39
C GLU A 37 -3.15 -19.77 13.78
N VAL A 38 -3.04 -20.46 12.64
CA VAL A 38 -1.76 -20.57 11.90
C VAL A 38 -1.25 -19.18 11.50
N THR A 39 -2.14 -18.31 11.03
CA THR A 39 -1.78 -16.93 10.64
C THR A 39 -1.30 -16.15 11.86
N LYS A 40 -2.08 -16.18 12.95
CA LYS A 40 -1.74 -15.49 14.20
C LYS A 40 -0.39 -15.93 14.74
N GLN A 41 -0.15 -17.23 14.89
CA GLN A 41 1.11 -17.74 15.40
C GLN A 41 2.27 -17.45 14.46
N GLY A 42 2.09 -17.60 13.14
CA GLY A 42 3.13 -17.28 12.16
C GLY A 42 3.61 -15.83 12.24
N ILE A 43 2.67 -14.89 12.39
CA ILE A 43 2.99 -13.47 12.54
C ILE A 43 3.49 -13.13 13.95
N ASP A 44 2.99 -13.79 14.99
CA ASP A 44 3.40 -13.53 16.39
C ASP A 44 4.77 -14.12 16.76
N ASN A 45 5.55 -14.59 15.80
CA ASN A 45 6.92 -15.08 16.03
C ASN A 45 7.95 -13.94 16.10
N GLU A 46 9.04 -14.15 16.84
CA GLU A 46 10.12 -13.16 17.02
C GLU A 46 10.89 -12.83 15.74
N PHE A 47 10.96 -13.78 14.78
CA PHE A 47 11.57 -13.53 13.48
C PHE A 47 10.66 -12.74 12.52
N THR A 48 9.36 -12.66 12.84
CA THR A 48 8.35 -11.92 12.06
C THR A 48 8.15 -10.52 12.62
N ILE A 49 8.02 -10.35 13.94
CA ILE A 49 7.80 -9.04 14.56
C ILE A 49 8.76 -8.79 15.75
N PRO A 50 9.26 -7.55 15.91
CA PRO A 50 10.15 -7.19 17.02
C PRO A 50 9.37 -7.05 18.34
N LYS A 51 9.42 -8.08 19.19
CA LYS A 51 8.67 -8.11 20.47
C LYS A 51 9.03 -7.00 21.46
N PHE A 52 10.25 -6.48 21.39
CA PHE A 52 10.68 -5.35 22.22
C PHE A 52 9.87 -4.06 21.96
N LEU A 53 9.20 -3.94 20.81
CA LEU A 53 8.26 -2.84 20.52
C LEU A 53 6.88 -3.04 21.14
N LYS A 54 6.69 -4.05 22.01
CA LYS A 54 5.40 -4.42 22.62
C LYS A 54 4.32 -4.73 21.57
N LEU A 55 4.74 -5.33 20.47
CA LEU A 55 3.86 -5.82 19.42
C LEU A 55 3.36 -7.22 19.76
N ARG A 56 2.08 -7.47 19.46
CA ARG A 56 1.44 -8.78 19.59
C ARG A 56 0.40 -8.98 18.51
N VAL A 57 0.06 -10.24 18.25
CA VAL A 57 -1.03 -10.61 17.37
C VAL A 57 -2.19 -11.19 18.18
N VAL A 58 -3.38 -10.64 18.00
CA VAL A 58 -4.59 -11.01 18.77
C VAL A 58 -5.80 -11.14 17.84
N SER A 59 -6.85 -11.78 18.34
CA SER A 59 -8.19 -11.75 17.73
C SER A 59 -9.09 -10.86 18.59
N GLY A 60 -10.13 -10.27 18.00
CA GLY A 60 -11.16 -9.57 18.78
C GLY A 60 -11.80 -8.41 18.05
N PHE A 61 -11.96 -7.28 18.72
CA PHE A 61 -12.75 -6.15 18.25
C PHE A 61 -11.92 -4.87 18.21
N ILE A 62 -12.32 -3.96 17.33
CA ILE A 62 -11.73 -2.63 17.20
C ILE A 62 -12.69 -1.62 17.82
N SER A 63 -12.15 -0.59 18.48
CA SER A 63 -12.92 0.58 18.92
C SER A 63 -12.44 1.86 18.26
N THR A 64 -13.37 2.78 18.01
CA THR A 64 -13.12 4.14 17.51
C THR A 64 -13.65 5.12 18.54
N GLY A 65 -12.75 5.83 19.23
CA GLY A 65 -13.11 6.54 20.46
C GLY A 65 -13.68 5.58 21.51
N ASP A 66 -14.88 5.90 22.00
CA ASP A 66 -15.61 5.11 23.00
C ASP A 66 -16.53 4.04 22.38
N GLU A 67 -16.67 3.98 21.06
CA GLU A 67 -17.53 3.02 20.37
C GLU A 67 -16.75 1.76 19.97
N MET A 68 -17.23 0.59 20.40
CA MET A 68 -16.73 -0.70 19.92
C MET A 68 -17.45 -1.09 18.63
N LEU A 69 -16.68 -1.39 17.58
CA LEU A 69 -17.23 -1.87 16.33
C LEU A 69 -17.83 -3.28 16.53
N PRO A 70 -18.98 -3.59 15.88
CA PRO A 70 -19.69 -4.84 16.11
C PRO A 70 -19.02 -6.07 15.48
N GLN A 71 -18.11 -5.84 14.54
CA GLN A 71 -17.49 -6.90 13.75
C GLN A 71 -16.25 -7.43 14.48
N GLN A 72 -16.15 -8.75 14.54
CA GLN A 72 -14.96 -9.43 15.04
C GLN A 72 -13.91 -9.51 13.92
N VAL A 73 -12.65 -9.33 14.30
CA VAL A 73 -11.49 -9.47 13.44
C VAL A 73 -10.71 -10.72 13.82
N ASP A 74 -10.45 -11.56 12.82
CA ASP A 74 -9.75 -12.84 12.95
C ASP A 74 -8.36 -12.68 13.57
N CYS A 75 -7.58 -11.73 13.03
CA CYS A 75 -6.19 -11.53 13.41
C CYS A 75 -5.78 -10.06 13.23
N MET A 76 -5.26 -9.46 14.30
CA MET A 76 -4.80 -8.08 14.36
C MET A 76 -3.38 -8.03 14.90
N LEU A 77 -2.48 -7.35 14.18
CA LEU A 77 -1.20 -6.90 14.73
C LEU A 77 -1.44 -5.58 15.47
N VAL A 78 -1.13 -5.55 16.76
CA VAL A 78 -1.44 -4.41 17.64
C VAL A 78 -0.24 -3.98 18.47
N TYR A 79 -0.25 -2.72 18.88
CA TYR A 79 0.74 -2.11 19.76
C TYR A 79 0.22 -1.94 21.20
N GLY A 80 1.05 -2.33 22.17
CA GLY A 80 0.78 -2.09 23.59
C GLY A 80 -0.42 -2.90 24.08
N ASP A 81 -0.88 -2.63 25.30
CA ASP A 81 -2.00 -3.35 25.93
C ASP A 81 -3.36 -2.90 25.40
N GLY A 82 -4.27 -3.88 25.34
CA GLY A 82 -5.68 -3.72 25.04
C GLY A 82 -6.53 -4.50 26.06
N ASN A 83 -7.84 -4.36 25.93
CA ASN A 83 -8.76 -4.84 26.96
C ASN A 83 -9.24 -6.25 26.62
N ARG A 84 -8.92 -7.24 27.44
CA ARG A 84 -9.44 -8.61 27.26
C ARG A 84 -10.96 -8.59 27.41
N TYR A 85 -11.67 -9.23 26.48
CA TYR A 85 -13.12 -9.32 26.50
C TYR A 85 -13.57 -10.43 27.46
N GLY A 86 -13.83 -10.05 28.71
CA GLY A 86 -14.20 -10.98 29.77
C GLY A 86 -13.12 -12.04 30.02
N LEU A 87 -13.53 -13.31 30.12
CA LEU A 87 -12.62 -14.46 30.26
C LEU A 87 -12.21 -15.07 28.90
N THR A 88 -12.59 -14.47 27.77
CA THR A 88 -12.26 -14.99 26.43
C THR A 88 -10.82 -14.65 26.03
N GLU A 89 -10.29 -15.29 24.99
CA GLU A 89 -9.01 -14.90 24.39
C GLU A 89 -9.14 -13.78 23.34
N GLN A 90 -10.29 -13.09 23.30
CA GLN A 90 -10.55 -11.96 22.41
C GLN A 90 -10.20 -10.65 23.13
N TYR A 91 -9.75 -9.66 22.37
CA TYR A 91 -9.35 -8.36 22.90
C TYR A 91 -10.02 -7.20 22.17
N VAL A 92 -10.24 -6.10 22.88
CA VAL A 92 -10.71 -4.82 22.32
C VAL A 92 -9.53 -3.86 22.26
N TYR A 93 -9.26 -3.33 21.05
CA TYR A 93 -8.21 -2.36 20.79
C TYR A 93 -8.76 -1.11 20.12
N SER A 94 -8.30 0.07 20.57
CA SER A 94 -8.49 1.31 19.82
C SER A 94 -7.83 1.19 18.44
N ILE A 95 -8.51 1.67 17.40
CA ILE A 95 -8.03 1.63 16.02
C ILE A 95 -6.65 2.29 15.84
N ASP A 96 -6.30 3.28 16.67
CA ASP A 96 -5.00 3.96 16.66
C ASP A 96 -3.82 3.06 17.11
N LYS A 97 -4.14 1.93 17.77
CA LYS A 97 -3.16 0.91 18.21
C LYS A 97 -3.12 -0.32 17.28
N VAL A 98 -3.95 -0.37 16.25
CA VAL A 98 -4.00 -1.48 15.30
C VAL A 98 -3.11 -1.14 14.10
N LEU A 99 -2.10 -1.97 13.84
CA LEU A 99 -1.18 -1.75 12.73
C LEU A 99 -1.65 -2.51 11.47
N CYS A 100 -2.15 -3.72 11.64
CA CYS A 100 -2.57 -4.60 10.54
C CYS A 100 -3.76 -5.47 10.96
N ILE A 101 -4.64 -5.75 10.02
CA ILE A 101 -5.88 -6.52 10.15
C ILE A 101 -5.85 -7.58 9.05
N PHE A 102 -6.09 -8.83 9.43
CA PHE A 102 -6.19 -9.96 8.53
C PHE A 102 -7.62 -10.48 8.50
N GLU A 103 -8.14 -10.68 7.30
CA GLU A 103 -9.28 -11.57 7.03
C GLU A 103 -8.71 -12.87 6.46
N VAL A 104 -8.93 -14.00 7.14
CA VAL A 104 -8.30 -15.28 6.78
C VAL A 104 -9.31 -16.21 6.13
N LYS A 105 -8.96 -16.75 4.95
CA LYS A 105 -9.78 -17.75 4.26
C LYS A 105 -8.94 -18.97 3.92
N LYS A 106 -9.47 -20.17 4.20
CA LYS A 106 -8.85 -21.41 3.71
C LYS A 106 -8.79 -21.41 2.19
N ASN A 107 -9.94 -21.21 1.55
CA ASN A 107 -10.08 -21.17 0.11
C ASN A 107 -10.73 -19.83 -0.27
N LEU A 108 -9.98 -18.93 -0.88
CA LEU A 108 -10.51 -17.64 -1.32
C LEU A 108 -11.30 -17.82 -2.63
N ARG A 109 -12.63 -17.76 -2.55
CA ARG A 109 -13.53 -17.71 -3.72
C ARG A 109 -14.08 -16.30 -3.89
N LYS A 110 -14.76 -16.04 -5.02
CA LYS A 110 -15.31 -14.71 -5.33
C LYS A 110 -16.22 -14.17 -4.21
N ALA A 111 -17.14 -14.98 -3.69
CA ALA A 111 -18.01 -14.57 -2.59
C ALA A 111 -17.21 -14.21 -1.32
N ASP A 112 -16.27 -15.07 -0.92
CA ASP A 112 -15.39 -14.79 0.23
C ASP A 112 -14.56 -13.52 0.04
N PHE A 113 -14.15 -13.23 -1.21
CA PHE A 113 -13.37 -12.06 -1.56
C PHE A 113 -14.22 -10.78 -1.46
N ILE A 114 -15.47 -10.81 -1.94
CA ILE A 114 -16.42 -9.70 -1.80
C ILE A 114 -16.70 -9.42 -0.33
N ASP A 115 -17.04 -10.46 0.44
CA ASP A 115 -17.33 -10.36 1.87
C ASP A 115 -16.15 -9.74 2.64
N ALA A 116 -14.93 -10.19 2.33
CA ALA A 116 -13.70 -9.68 2.92
C ALA A 116 -13.44 -8.21 2.57
N ILE A 117 -13.65 -7.80 1.31
CA ILE A 117 -13.52 -6.40 0.89
C ILE A 117 -14.55 -5.53 1.62
N GLN A 118 -15.80 -5.99 1.73
CA GLN A 118 -16.87 -5.27 2.44
C GLN A 118 -16.56 -5.12 3.93
N HIS A 119 -16.15 -6.21 4.58
CA HIS A 119 -15.78 -6.21 5.99
C HIS A 119 -14.64 -5.22 6.27
N LEU A 120 -13.50 -5.41 5.61
CA LEU A 120 -12.33 -4.56 5.79
C LEU A 120 -12.60 -3.11 5.38
N GLY A 121 -13.37 -2.89 4.30
CA GLY A 121 -13.80 -1.57 3.85
C GLY A 121 -14.63 -0.82 4.90
N SER A 122 -15.51 -1.52 5.63
CA SER A 122 -16.30 -0.89 6.68
C SER A 122 -15.44 -0.43 7.88
N ILE A 123 -14.39 -1.17 8.24
CA ILE A 123 -13.40 -0.75 9.24
C ILE A 123 -12.63 0.49 8.74
N ARG A 124 -12.28 0.54 7.45
CA ARG A 124 -11.61 1.69 6.83
C ARG A 124 -12.49 2.95 6.86
N THR A 125 -13.79 2.82 6.62
CA THR A 125 -14.75 3.92 6.78
C THR A 125 -14.77 4.42 8.22
N LYS A 126 -14.79 3.52 9.20
CA LYS A 126 -14.75 3.89 10.63
C LYS A 126 -13.44 4.55 11.04
N PHE A 127 -12.32 4.14 10.46
CA PHE A 127 -11.06 4.87 10.63
C PHE A 127 -11.15 6.31 10.08
N ALA A 128 -11.70 6.50 8.88
CA ALA A 128 -11.83 7.82 8.27
C ALA A 128 -12.74 8.74 9.10
N GLU A 129 -13.88 8.24 9.58
CA GLU A 129 -14.77 8.97 10.49
C GLU A 129 -14.05 9.40 11.77
N HIS A 130 -13.33 8.46 12.41
CA HIS A 130 -12.52 8.74 13.61
C HIS A 130 -11.43 9.79 13.32
N PHE A 131 -10.71 9.63 12.22
CA PHE A 131 -9.67 10.56 11.79
C PHE A 131 -10.19 11.99 11.63
N GLU A 132 -11.31 12.17 10.93
CA GLU A 132 -11.94 13.49 10.73
C GLU A 132 -12.44 14.08 12.05
N HIS A 133 -13.06 13.25 12.91
CA HIS A 133 -13.46 13.69 14.25
C HIS A 133 -12.28 14.24 15.04
N ARG A 134 -11.15 13.53 15.04
CA ARG A 134 -9.93 13.96 15.75
C ARG A 134 -9.35 15.26 15.17
N LEU A 135 -9.38 15.43 13.86
CA LEU A 135 -8.94 16.67 13.21
C LEU A 135 -9.76 17.88 13.67
N ILE A 136 -11.09 17.74 13.70
CA ILE A 136 -12.03 18.84 13.99
C ILE A 136 -12.09 19.14 15.49
N HIS A 137 -12.14 18.10 16.33
CA HIS A 137 -12.50 18.23 17.75
C HIS A 137 -11.32 18.08 18.71
N GLU A 138 -10.22 17.43 18.30
CA GLU A 138 -9.08 17.15 19.20
C GLU A 138 -7.82 17.94 18.84
N SER A 139 -7.89 18.84 17.86
CA SER A 139 -6.72 19.55 17.32
C SER A 139 -5.61 18.58 16.85
N TYR A 140 -5.99 17.39 16.39
CA TYR A 140 -5.05 16.38 15.92
C TYR A 140 -4.28 16.88 14.69
N LYS A 141 -2.97 16.63 14.66
CA LYS A 141 -2.10 16.95 13.53
C LYS A 141 -1.51 15.67 12.99
N PRO A 142 -2.01 15.17 11.85
CA PRO A 142 -1.53 13.91 11.29
C PRO A 142 -0.12 14.07 10.74
N ASP A 143 0.67 12.99 10.86
CA ASP A 143 1.96 12.91 10.20
C ASP A 143 1.77 12.65 8.71
N ILE A 144 2.08 13.65 7.89
CA ILE A 144 1.92 13.58 6.44
C ILE A 144 3.23 13.25 5.70
N ARG A 145 4.34 12.96 6.39
CA ARG A 145 5.67 12.81 5.76
C ARG A 145 5.66 11.77 4.63
N ILE A 146 5.05 10.63 4.87
CA ILE A 146 4.92 9.56 3.88
C ILE A 146 3.98 10.00 2.76
N ALA A 147 2.76 10.42 3.07
CA ALA A 147 1.79 10.85 2.06
C ALA A 147 2.31 11.98 1.16
N ALA A 148 3.02 12.96 1.72
CA ALA A 148 3.62 14.07 0.99
C ALA A 148 4.69 13.61 0.00
N LYS A 149 5.59 12.71 0.43
CA LYS A 149 6.59 12.11 -0.45
C LYS A 149 5.93 11.44 -1.65
N GLU A 150 4.86 10.71 -1.42
CA GLU A 150 4.22 9.88 -2.44
C GLU A 150 3.33 10.69 -3.38
N PHE A 151 2.65 11.70 -2.85
CA PHE A 151 2.00 12.71 -3.67
C PHE A 151 2.99 13.35 -4.64
N SER A 152 4.17 13.73 -4.16
CA SER A 152 5.24 14.30 -4.98
C SER A 152 5.75 13.33 -6.05
N LYS A 153 5.90 12.03 -5.74
CA LYS A 153 6.31 11.04 -6.75
C LYS A 153 5.25 10.83 -7.84
N ILE A 154 3.98 10.73 -7.44
CA ILE A 154 2.87 10.46 -8.37
C ILE A 154 2.65 11.66 -9.29
N THR A 155 2.60 12.87 -8.72
CA THR A 155 2.20 14.08 -9.44
C THR A 155 3.37 14.85 -10.05
N GLY A 156 4.59 14.66 -9.54
CA GLY A 156 5.73 15.52 -9.84
C GLY A 156 5.61 16.93 -9.25
N LYS A 157 4.63 17.19 -8.37
CA LYS A 157 4.37 18.50 -7.75
C LYS A 157 4.94 18.59 -6.34
N THR A 158 5.09 19.81 -5.84
CA THR A 158 5.38 20.04 -4.42
C THR A 158 4.18 19.63 -3.56
N ALA A 159 4.41 18.79 -2.56
CA ALA A 159 3.39 18.36 -1.63
C ALA A 159 3.08 19.40 -0.53
N PRO A 160 1.90 19.33 0.11
CA PRO A 160 1.57 20.08 1.33
C PRO A 160 2.64 19.99 2.42
N LYS A 161 2.84 21.08 3.18
CA LYS A 161 3.77 21.11 4.33
C LYS A 161 3.08 20.71 5.63
N LYS A 162 1.78 20.95 5.72
CA LYS A 162 0.89 20.48 6.79
C LYS A 162 -0.44 20.04 6.16
N TYR A 163 -1.17 19.17 6.85
CA TYR A 163 -2.42 18.62 6.33
C TYR A 163 -3.44 19.68 5.91
N SER A 164 -3.55 20.78 6.67
CA SER A 164 -4.49 21.87 6.35
C SER A 164 -4.23 22.56 5.00
N ASP A 165 -3.02 22.45 4.43
CA ASP A 165 -2.71 23.01 3.11
C ASP A 165 -3.38 22.21 1.98
N ILE A 166 -4.08 21.11 2.30
CA ILE A 166 -4.91 20.35 1.35
C ILE A 166 -5.95 21.23 0.65
N HIS A 167 -6.41 22.31 1.31
CA HIS A 167 -7.39 23.25 0.74
C HIS A 167 -6.80 24.16 -0.34
N ASP A 168 -5.47 24.26 -0.43
CA ASP A 168 -4.77 25.03 -1.46
C ASP A 168 -4.55 24.20 -2.74
N LEU A 169 -4.83 22.89 -2.69
CA LEU A 169 -4.69 21.99 -3.83
C LEU A 169 -5.92 22.08 -4.77
N SER A 170 -5.73 21.67 -6.03
CA SER A 170 -6.86 21.36 -6.91
C SER A 170 -7.70 20.24 -6.27
N LYS A 171 -9.00 20.16 -6.57
CA LYS A 171 -9.87 19.12 -6.00
C LYS A 171 -9.32 17.70 -6.23
N SER A 172 -8.81 17.43 -7.44
CA SER A 172 -8.22 16.13 -7.78
C SER A 172 -6.96 15.83 -6.96
N ASP A 173 -6.06 16.81 -6.82
CA ASP A 173 -4.85 16.67 -6.01
C ASP A 173 -5.19 16.52 -4.52
N ALA A 174 -6.20 17.25 -4.03
CA ALA A 174 -6.67 17.18 -2.65
C ALA A 174 -7.15 15.77 -2.30
N ILE A 175 -7.96 15.15 -3.17
CA ILE A 175 -8.46 13.78 -2.94
C ILE A 175 -7.35 12.75 -3.01
N LEU A 176 -6.45 12.87 -3.98
CA LEU A 176 -5.27 12.00 -4.04
C LEU A 176 -4.46 12.13 -2.73
N PHE A 177 -4.17 13.35 -2.30
CA PHE A 177 -3.41 13.60 -1.07
C PHE A 177 -4.12 13.06 0.17
N TYR A 178 -5.44 13.28 0.29
CA TYR A 178 -6.27 12.72 1.37
C TYR A 178 -6.15 11.20 1.43
N VAL A 179 -6.32 10.52 0.30
CA VAL A 179 -6.22 9.05 0.24
C VAL A 179 -4.82 8.59 0.65
N LEU A 180 -3.75 9.25 0.19
CA LEU A 180 -2.38 8.89 0.60
C LEU A 180 -2.15 9.07 2.11
N VAL A 181 -2.74 10.11 2.73
CA VAL A 181 -2.71 10.30 4.19
C VAL A 181 -3.44 9.16 4.88
N GLN A 182 -4.67 8.84 4.47
CA GLN A 182 -5.46 7.73 5.00
C GLN A 182 -4.71 6.40 4.89
N GLU A 183 -4.11 6.11 3.74
CA GLU A 183 -3.33 4.89 3.50
C GLU A 183 -2.08 4.79 4.40
N SER A 184 -1.41 5.91 4.68
CA SER A 184 -0.21 5.91 5.53
C SER A 184 -0.52 5.68 7.01
N LEU A 185 -1.66 6.19 7.50
CA LEU A 185 -1.98 6.22 8.92
C LEU A 185 -2.85 5.04 9.37
N ALA A 186 -3.84 4.68 8.58
CA ALA A 186 -4.81 3.65 8.92
C ALA A 186 -4.18 2.25 9.07
N PRO A 187 -4.85 1.32 9.78
CA PRO A 187 -4.45 -0.07 9.79
C PRO A 187 -4.37 -0.64 8.37
N ILE A 188 -3.35 -1.45 8.13
CA ILE A 188 -3.22 -2.22 6.89
C ILE A 188 -4.26 -3.33 6.89
N THR A 189 -4.93 -3.53 5.76
CA THR A 189 -5.94 -4.57 5.60
C THR A 189 -5.43 -5.65 4.63
N ILE A 190 -5.39 -6.89 5.09
CA ILE A 190 -4.87 -8.04 4.34
C ILE A 190 -5.94 -9.12 4.25
N ILE A 191 -6.21 -9.59 3.03
CA ILE A 191 -6.99 -10.80 2.79
C ILE A 191 -6.02 -11.95 2.55
N HIS A 192 -5.98 -12.91 3.45
CA HIS A 192 -5.08 -14.05 3.37
C HIS A 192 -5.82 -15.33 2.98
N GLY A 193 -5.80 -15.66 1.69
CA GLY A 193 -6.24 -16.95 1.17
C GLY A 193 -5.10 -17.96 1.13
N TYR A 194 -5.18 -19.03 1.94
CA TYR A 194 -4.21 -20.15 1.88
C TYR A 194 -4.28 -20.85 0.52
N GLU A 195 -5.49 -21.11 0.05
CA GLU A 195 -5.81 -21.69 -1.26
C GLU A 195 -6.77 -20.75 -2.01
N GLY A 196 -7.03 -21.05 -3.29
CA GLY A 196 -7.92 -20.26 -4.13
C GLY A 196 -7.56 -20.36 -5.62
N TYR A 197 -7.48 -19.20 -6.27
CA TYR A 197 -7.18 -19.00 -7.69
C TYR A 197 -5.90 -19.69 -8.14
N LYS A 198 -6.00 -20.47 -9.23
CA LYS A 198 -4.90 -21.31 -9.75
C LYS A 198 -3.95 -20.58 -10.70
N THR A 199 -4.33 -19.40 -11.17
CA THR A 199 -3.52 -18.54 -12.04
C THR A 199 -3.55 -17.10 -11.55
N GLU A 200 -2.52 -16.34 -11.88
CA GLU A 200 -2.45 -14.90 -11.62
C GLU A 200 -3.55 -14.17 -12.42
N GLN A 201 -3.75 -14.58 -13.68
CA GLN A 201 -4.85 -14.06 -14.49
C GLN A 201 -6.21 -14.26 -13.80
N GLY A 202 -6.48 -15.44 -13.23
CA GLY A 202 -7.76 -15.72 -12.58
C GLY A 202 -8.02 -14.83 -11.37
N LEU A 203 -7.01 -14.61 -10.53
CA LEU A 203 -7.10 -13.68 -9.39
C LEU A 203 -7.34 -12.24 -9.86
N ARG A 204 -6.62 -11.80 -10.89
CA ARG A 204 -6.75 -10.45 -11.48
C ARG A 204 -8.15 -10.23 -12.07
N THR A 205 -8.64 -11.14 -12.90
CA THR A 205 -9.95 -11.04 -13.54
C THR A 205 -11.05 -10.96 -12.48
N THR A 206 -11.06 -11.85 -11.49
CA THR A 206 -12.11 -11.78 -10.46
C THR A 206 -12.06 -10.49 -9.63
N PHE A 207 -10.87 -9.95 -9.35
CA PHE A 207 -10.76 -8.66 -8.67
C PHE A 207 -11.33 -7.51 -9.51
N VAL A 208 -11.03 -7.48 -10.82
CA VAL A 208 -11.59 -6.49 -11.74
C VAL A 208 -13.11 -6.63 -11.82
N ASP A 209 -13.63 -7.85 -11.98
CA ASP A 209 -15.07 -8.13 -12.00
C ASP A 209 -15.77 -7.57 -10.74
N ILE A 210 -15.17 -7.76 -9.55
CA ILE A 210 -15.72 -7.26 -8.28
C ILE A 210 -15.82 -5.72 -8.28
N ILE A 211 -14.81 -5.03 -8.80
CA ILE A 211 -14.82 -3.56 -8.90
C ILE A 211 -15.89 -3.09 -9.88
N GLU A 212 -15.97 -3.73 -11.05
CA GLU A 212 -16.94 -3.37 -12.09
C GLU A 212 -18.39 -3.63 -11.66
N GLU A 213 -18.66 -4.76 -11.01
CA GLU A 213 -19.99 -5.12 -10.48
C GLU A 213 -20.45 -4.10 -9.42
N ARG A 214 -19.55 -3.69 -8.50
CA ARG A 214 -19.83 -2.63 -7.51
C ARG A 214 -20.26 -1.32 -8.14
N ILE A 215 -19.56 -0.89 -9.20
CA ILE A 215 -19.89 0.34 -9.94
C ILE A 215 -21.29 0.23 -10.56
N GLN A 216 -21.66 -0.95 -11.07
CA GLN A 216 -22.96 -1.18 -11.71
C GLN A 216 -24.11 -1.25 -10.70
N GLU A 217 -23.90 -1.86 -9.54
CA GLU A 217 -24.96 -2.14 -8.55
C GLU A 217 -25.24 -0.95 -7.62
N GLU A 218 -24.20 -0.28 -7.12
CA GLU A 218 -24.32 0.75 -6.07
C GLU A 218 -24.29 2.19 -6.64
N GLY A 219 -23.91 2.37 -7.91
CA GLY A 219 -23.75 3.68 -8.56
C GLY A 219 -22.54 4.49 -8.08
N ASP A 220 -22.04 4.20 -6.87
CA ASP A 220 -20.77 4.66 -6.34
C ASP A 220 -19.73 3.53 -6.42
N GLY A 221 -18.59 3.79 -7.08
CA GLY A 221 -17.50 2.82 -7.18
C GLY A 221 -16.78 2.58 -5.84
N LEU A 222 -15.97 1.52 -5.78
CA LEU A 222 -15.10 1.27 -4.63
C LEU A 222 -14.01 2.35 -4.54
N GLY A 223 -13.99 3.16 -3.48
CA GLY A 223 -12.87 4.07 -3.21
C GLY A 223 -11.58 3.31 -2.90
N ILE A 224 -10.43 3.84 -3.31
CA ILE A 224 -9.12 3.22 -3.05
C ILE A 224 -8.91 2.82 -1.57
N PRO A 225 -9.31 3.61 -0.55
CA PRO A 225 -9.15 3.20 0.85
C PRO A 225 -9.86 1.90 1.24
N SER A 226 -10.95 1.56 0.54
CA SER A 226 -11.73 0.33 0.81
C SER A 226 -11.12 -0.92 0.18
N ILE A 227 -10.22 -0.75 -0.80
CA ILE A 227 -9.49 -1.87 -1.38
C ILE A 227 -8.45 -2.35 -0.35
N PRO A 228 -8.27 -3.66 -0.12
CA PRO A 228 -7.24 -4.16 0.79
C PRO A 228 -5.83 -3.81 0.31
N ALA A 229 -4.89 -3.66 1.24
CA ALA A 229 -3.48 -3.43 0.92
C ALA A 229 -2.82 -4.66 0.29
N LEU A 230 -3.24 -5.86 0.70
CA LEU A 230 -2.76 -7.13 0.16
C LEU A 230 -3.90 -8.14 0.06
N VAL A 231 -3.93 -8.88 -1.04
CA VAL A 231 -4.72 -10.10 -1.19
C VAL A 231 -3.78 -11.21 -1.59
N THR A 232 -3.76 -12.32 -0.87
CA THR A 232 -3.01 -13.52 -1.25
C THR A 232 -3.94 -14.65 -1.63
N SER A 233 -3.57 -15.42 -2.65
CA SER A 233 -4.28 -16.65 -3.03
C SER A 233 -3.30 -17.64 -3.65
N ASN A 234 -3.08 -18.78 -2.99
CA ASN A 234 -1.99 -19.70 -3.31
C ASN A 234 -0.65 -18.94 -3.37
N GLN A 235 -0.02 -18.85 -4.55
CA GLN A 235 1.26 -18.19 -4.81
C GLN A 235 1.12 -16.84 -5.51
N PHE A 236 -0.08 -16.28 -5.59
CA PHE A 236 -0.34 -15.01 -6.27
C PHE A 236 -0.75 -13.97 -5.26
N CYS A 237 -0.34 -12.72 -5.50
CA CYS A 237 -0.77 -11.60 -4.69
C CYS A 237 -1.32 -10.47 -5.55
N LEU A 238 -2.32 -9.76 -5.03
CA LEU A 238 -2.67 -8.41 -5.45
C LEU A 238 -2.21 -7.46 -4.36
N ILE A 239 -1.50 -6.41 -4.75
CA ILE A 239 -0.85 -5.49 -3.84
C ILE A 239 -1.28 -4.08 -4.20
N LYS A 240 -1.68 -3.32 -3.19
CA LYS A 240 -1.92 -1.90 -3.35
C LYS A 240 -0.60 -1.15 -3.37
N SER A 241 -0.37 -0.37 -4.42
CA SER A 241 0.86 0.39 -4.63
C SER A 241 0.70 1.84 -4.17
N ASN A 242 0.39 2.03 -2.89
CA ASN A 242 0.33 3.33 -2.19
C ASN A 242 1.70 3.73 -1.60
N SER A 243 2.78 3.12 -2.11
CA SER A 243 4.19 3.39 -1.81
C SER A 243 4.72 2.96 -0.43
N VAL A 244 3.94 2.18 0.31
CA VAL A 244 4.39 1.51 1.53
C VAL A 244 4.10 0.01 1.41
N PRO A 245 5.08 -0.82 0.97
CA PRO A 245 6.40 -0.48 0.43
C PRO A 245 6.44 -0.21 -1.08
N PHE A 246 5.38 -0.49 -1.82
CA PHE A 246 5.43 -0.55 -3.28
C PHE A 246 4.89 0.71 -3.95
N SER A 247 5.70 1.35 -4.79
CA SER A 247 5.27 2.47 -5.63
C SER A 247 5.41 2.06 -7.09
N VAL A 248 4.29 2.02 -7.80
CA VAL A 248 4.25 1.71 -9.23
C VAL A 248 3.50 2.83 -9.93
N ILE A 249 4.16 3.45 -10.89
CA ILE A 249 3.64 4.56 -11.66
C ILE A 249 3.97 4.24 -13.11
N LYS A 250 2.95 4.25 -13.97
CA LYS A 250 3.13 3.91 -15.39
C LYS A 250 3.64 5.13 -16.16
N ASP A 251 2.91 6.23 -16.09
CA ASP A 251 3.21 7.51 -16.75
C ASP A 251 3.00 8.71 -15.80
N LYS A 252 3.19 9.95 -16.25
CA LYS A 252 2.98 11.14 -15.41
C LYS A 252 1.49 11.23 -15.00
N ASN A 253 1.21 11.33 -13.70
CA ASN A 253 -0.14 11.29 -13.12
C ASN A 253 -0.92 9.97 -13.28
N GLU A 254 -0.31 8.90 -13.84
CA GLU A 254 -0.96 7.59 -13.92
C GLU A 254 -0.52 6.72 -12.73
N TRP A 255 -1.24 6.86 -11.62
CA TRP A 255 -1.04 6.01 -10.46
C TRP A 255 -1.56 4.60 -10.76
N VAL A 256 -0.65 3.63 -10.80
CA VAL A 256 -1.05 2.22 -10.74
C VAL A 256 -1.39 1.93 -9.28
N ALA A 257 -2.67 1.87 -8.95
CA ALA A 257 -3.13 1.65 -7.59
C ALA A 257 -3.04 0.19 -7.14
N ILE A 258 -3.22 -0.75 -8.07
CA ILE A 258 -3.12 -2.18 -7.80
C ILE A 258 -2.18 -2.84 -8.79
N CYS A 259 -1.31 -3.69 -8.27
CA CYS A 259 -0.43 -4.55 -9.03
C CYS A 259 -0.62 -6.01 -8.61
N SER A 260 -0.09 -6.94 -9.41
CA SER A 260 0.03 -8.33 -9.02
C SER A 260 1.48 -8.81 -8.98
N THR A 261 1.75 -9.72 -8.06
CA THR A 261 2.99 -10.49 -8.03
C THR A 261 2.69 -11.98 -8.13
N ARG A 262 3.73 -12.71 -8.48
CA ARG A 262 3.77 -14.15 -8.43
C ARG A 262 4.89 -14.53 -7.47
N TYR A 263 4.69 -15.62 -6.74
CA TYR A 263 5.61 -16.16 -5.75
C TYR A 263 5.64 -15.38 -4.44
N ASN A 264 6.12 -16.07 -3.39
CA ASN A 264 6.44 -15.54 -2.07
C ASN A 264 5.36 -14.70 -1.35
N PRO A 265 4.09 -15.18 -1.20
CA PRO A 265 3.09 -14.47 -0.41
C PRO A 265 3.54 -14.14 1.02
N ALA A 266 4.28 -15.04 1.66
CA ALA A 266 4.85 -14.81 3.00
C ALA A 266 5.79 -13.59 3.03
N LYS A 267 6.61 -13.41 1.98
CA LYS A 267 7.47 -12.23 1.84
C LYS A 267 6.64 -10.97 1.67
N MET A 268 5.61 -10.98 0.83
CA MET A 268 4.73 -9.82 0.62
C MET A 268 4.01 -9.41 1.92
N ILE A 269 3.56 -10.39 2.71
CA ILE A 269 2.99 -10.13 4.04
C ILE A 269 4.02 -9.45 4.95
N LEU A 270 5.25 -9.99 5.03
CA LEU A 270 6.31 -9.40 5.85
C LEU A 270 6.71 -8.01 5.39
N GLU A 271 6.87 -7.77 4.09
CA GLU A 271 7.24 -6.46 3.56
C GLU A 271 6.23 -5.39 3.95
N ILE A 272 4.95 -5.70 3.85
CA ILE A 272 3.87 -4.78 4.21
C ILE A 272 3.84 -4.54 5.73
N ILE A 273 3.91 -5.59 6.54
CA ILE A 273 3.92 -5.46 8.01
C ILE A 273 5.15 -4.68 8.49
N TRP A 274 6.34 -5.04 8.01
CA TRP A 274 7.59 -4.39 8.41
C TRP A 274 7.60 -2.93 8.00
N SER A 275 7.06 -2.61 6.82
CA SER A 275 6.93 -1.22 6.39
C SER A 275 6.01 -0.43 7.32
N LYS A 276 4.88 -1.01 7.75
CA LYS A 276 3.99 -0.36 8.72
C LYS A 276 4.66 -0.16 10.08
N ILE A 277 5.34 -1.17 10.59
CA ILE A 277 6.08 -1.09 11.86
C ILE A 277 7.15 0.01 11.78
N SER A 278 7.93 0.00 10.69
CA SER A 278 8.99 0.98 10.45
C SER A 278 8.46 2.41 10.48
N ILE A 279 7.33 2.65 9.81
CA ILE A 279 6.68 3.97 9.79
C ILE A 279 6.09 4.33 11.15
N TYR A 280 5.34 3.40 11.76
CA TYR A 280 4.61 3.67 13.01
C TYR A 280 5.56 4.00 14.17
N PHE A 281 6.69 3.29 14.29
CA PHE A 281 7.67 3.51 15.35
C PHE A 281 8.85 4.39 14.93
N ASN A 282 8.94 4.77 13.65
CA ASN A 282 10.09 5.47 13.08
C ASN A 282 11.41 4.71 13.37
N VAL A 283 11.42 3.41 13.03
CA VAL A 283 12.55 2.49 13.23
C VAL A 283 12.93 1.81 11.92
N ASP A 284 14.21 1.47 11.76
CA ASP A 284 14.66 0.66 10.63
C ASP A 284 14.41 -0.83 10.90
N MET A 285 13.80 -1.50 9.93
CA MET A 285 13.67 -2.96 9.91
C MET A 285 14.90 -3.58 9.23
N PRO A 286 15.25 -4.85 9.54
CA PRO A 286 16.45 -5.49 8.99
C PRO A 286 16.25 -5.97 7.55
N TRP A 287 16.09 -5.00 6.64
CA TRP A 287 15.99 -5.21 5.19
C TRP A 287 17.22 -5.95 4.63
N ASN A 288 17.13 -6.48 3.41
CA ASN A 288 18.31 -7.00 2.70
C ASN A 288 19.06 -5.84 2.00
N ASP A 289 20.14 -6.18 1.32
CA ASP A 289 21.06 -5.35 0.53
C ASP A 289 20.45 -4.80 -0.79
N LYS A 290 19.12 -4.93 -0.98
CA LYS A 290 18.27 -4.15 -1.90
C LYS A 290 18.50 -4.33 -3.40
N LEU A 291 19.32 -5.30 -3.83
CA LEU A 291 19.53 -5.54 -5.27
C LEU A 291 18.46 -6.40 -5.93
N TYR A 292 17.77 -7.26 -5.19
CA TYR A 292 16.63 -8.00 -5.72
C TYR A 292 15.40 -7.08 -5.76
N MET A 293 14.57 -7.22 -6.80
CA MET A 293 13.27 -6.55 -6.89
C MET A 293 12.18 -7.57 -7.17
N ASP A 294 11.03 -7.42 -6.51
CA ASP A 294 9.87 -8.27 -6.79
C ASP A 294 9.39 -8.04 -8.23
N ASN A 295 9.02 -9.14 -8.90
CA ASN A 295 8.54 -9.08 -10.27
C ASN A 295 7.07 -8.67 -10.33
N ILE A 296 6.81 -7.38 -10.18
CA ILE A 296 5.48 -6.77 -10.11
C ILE A 296 4.91 -6.52 -11.53
N GLN A 297 3.62 -6.77 -11.71
CA GLN A 297 2.88 -6.44 -12.94
C GLN A 297 1.71 -5.48 -12.63
N PRO A 298 1.63 -4.32 -13.30
CA PRO A 298 0.51 -3.40 -13.16
C PRO A 298 -0.84 -4.08 -13.41
N LEU A 299 -1.90 -3.69 -12.68
CA LEU A 299 -3.26 -4.18 -12.90
C LEU A 299 -4.28 -3.06 -13.02
N LEU A 300 -4.34 -2.14 -12.05
CA LEU A 300 -5.39 -1.14 -11.98
C LEU A 300 -4.77 0.25 -11.94
N ILE A 301 -5.03 1.07 -12.96
CA ILE A 301 -4.72 2.50 -12.93
C ILE A 301 -5.91 3.21 -12.29
N ALA A 302 -5.60 4.15 -11.38
CA ALA A 302 -6.59 4.96 -10.69
C ALA A 302 -6.36 6.44 -11.00
N GLU A 303 -7.38 7.08 -11.58
CA GLU A 303 -7.38 8.50 -11.92
C GLU A 303 -8.47 9.21 -11.12
N VAL A 304 -8.13 10.35 -10.52
CA VAL A 304 -9.15 11.19 -9.85
C VAL A 304 -9.85 12.03 -10.91
N VAL A 305 -11.15 11.81 -11.08
CA VAL A 305 -11.98 12.49 -12.07
C VAL A 305 -13.08 13.31 -11.41
N GLU A 306 -13.36 14.49 -11.97
CA GLU A 306 -14.52 15.31 -11.60
C GLU A 306 -15.58 15.18 -12.70
N HIS A 307 -16.79 14.75 -12.33
CA HIS A 307 -17.92 14.62 -13.22
C HIS A 307 -19.17 15.22 -12.56
N GLU A 308 -19.81 16.17 -13.23
CA GLU A 308 -21.03 16.85 -12.74
C GLU A 308 -20.90 17.40 -11.31
N GLY A 309 -19.71 17.91 -10.95
CA GLY A 309 -19.43 18.46 -9.62
C GLY A 309 -19.18 17.43 -8.52
N ARG A 310 -19.25 16.13 -8.83
CA ARG A 310 -18.77 15.04 -7.97
C ARG A 310 -17.35 14.70 -8.34
N VAL A 311 -16.52 14.37 -7.34
CA VAL A 311 -15.15 13.93 -7.58
C VAL A 311 -15.02 12.50 -7.08
N GLY A 312 -14.41 11.64 -7.89
CA GLY A 312 -14.30 10.21 -7.60
C GLY A 312 -13.14 9.57 -8.33
N TRP A 313 -13.11 8.24 -8.33
CA TRP A 313 -12.07 7.45 -8.97
C TRP A 313 -12.58 6.84 -10.26
N LYS A 314 -11.84 7.05 -11.35
CA LYS A 314 -11.95 6.29 -12.58
C LYS A 314 -10.89 5.21 -12.56
N TYR A 315 -11.31 3.99 -12.87
CA TYR A 315 -10.42 2.83 -12.93
C TYR A 315 -10.24 2.36 -14.37
N GLU A 316 -9.00 2.04 -14.71
CA GLU A 316 -8.64 1.36 -15.95
C GLU A 316 -7.87 0.08 -15.62
N SER A 317 -8.37 -1.06 -16.11
CA SER A 317 -7.73 -2.36 -15.93
C SER A 317 -6.73 -2.65 -17.06
N LEU A 318 -5.56 -3.14 -16.70
CA LEU A 318 -4.52 -3.61 -17.61
C LEU A 318 -4.59 -5.14 -17.68
N GLU A 319 -5.34 -5.68 -18.63
CA GLU A 319 -5.57 -7.12 -18.73
C GLU A 319 -4.52 -7.85 -19.58
N LEU A 320 -3.74 -8.71 -18.93
CA LEU A 320 -2.74 -9.54 -19.59
C LEU A 320 -3.16 -11.01 -19.59
N LYS A 321 -2.90 -11.70 -20.70
CA LYS A 321 -3.07 -13.16 -20.78
C LYS A 321 -2.06 -13.87 -19.88
N GLU A 322 -2.43 -15.00 -19.28
CA GLU A 322 -1.57 -15.78 -18.36
C GLU A 322 -0.16 -16.07 -18.93
N LYS A 323 -0.03 -16.28 -20.25
CA LYS A 323 1.28 -16.50 -20.90
C LYS A 323 2.25 -15.34 -20.76
N HIS A 324 1.76 -14.11 -20.62
CA HIS A 324 2.55 -12.89 -20.41
C HIS A 324 2.78 -12.58 -18.93
N LEU A 325 1.98 -13.18 -18.05
CA LEU A 325 2.15 -13.08 -16.60
C LEU A 325 3.15 -14.10 -16.06
N LYS A 326 3.41 -15.21 -16.78
CA LYS A 326 4.45 -16.17 -16.41
C LYS A 326 5.84 -15.58 -16.60
N ARG A 327 6.56 -15.43 -15.48
CA ARG A 327 7.88 -14.80 -15.40
C ARG A 327 8.69 -15.40 -14.25
N LYS A 328 10.01 -15.31 -14.33
CA LYS A 328 10.92 -15.74 -13.25
C LYS A 328 11.01 -14.68 -12.16
N ASP A 329 11.41 -15.13 -10.99
CA ASP A 329 11.61 -14.29 -9.82
C ASP A 329 13.10 -13.92 -9.65
N ASP A 330 13.65 -13.23 -10.64
CA ASP A 330 15.08 -12.92 -10.77
C ASP A 330 15.36 -11.47 -11.16
N ASN A 331 14.39 -10.58 -10.92
CA ASN A 331 14.54 -9.15 -11.20
C ASN A 331 15.58 -8.53 -10.24
N SER A 332 16.40 -7.64 -10.80
CA SER A 332 17.41 -6.91 -10.03
C SER A 332 17.32 -5.41 -10.29
N TRP A 333 17.46 -4.64 -9.22
CA TRP A 333 17.43 -3.19 -9.23
C TRP A 333 18.54 -2.63 -10.12
N ARG A 334 18.17 -1.61 -10.90
CA ARG A 334 19.10 -0.80 -11.70
C ARG A 334 18.68 0.66 -11.60
N PRO A 335 19.62 1.61 -11.62
CA PRO A 335 19.29 3.03 -11.62
C PRO A 335 18.56 3.40 -12.91
N ALA A 336 17.68 4.40 -12.83
CA ALA A 336 17.04 4.97 -14.01
C ALA A 336 18.10 5.52 -14.98
N ALA A 337 17.94 5.21 -16.27
CA ALA A 337 18.80 5.77 -17.30
C ALA A 337 18.39 7.22 -17.58
N ILE A 338 19.34 8.15 -17.48
CA ILE A 338 19.14 9.57 -17.79
C ILE A 338 20.14 10.03 -18.86
N GLY A 339 19.77 11.04 -19.64
CA GLY A 339 20.59 11.58 -20.71
C GLY A 339 21.64 12.60 -20.22
N LYS A 340 22.42 13.13 -21.18
CA LYS A 340 23.48 14.11 -20.88
C LYS A 340 22.91 15.45 -20.39
N ALA A 341 21.76 15.86 -20.92
CA ALA A 341 21.12 17.11 -20.55
C ALA A 341 20.64 17.07 -19.09
N GLU A 342 20.03 15.96 -18.69
CA GLU A 342 19.58 15.71 -17.32
C GLU A 342 20.76 15.70 -16.34
N VAL A 343 21.87 15.07 -16.71
CA VAL A 343 23.10 15.09 -15.90
C VAL A 343 23.65 16.51 -15.75
N ALA A 344 23.63 17.32 -16.82
CA ALA A 344 24.06 18.71 -16.76
C ALA A 344 23.14 19.55 -15.86
N ALA A 345 21.82 19.38 -15.99
CA ALA A 345 20.82 20.01 -15.13
C ALA A 345 21.00 19.63 -13.65
N ILE A 346 21.27 18.36 -13.35
CA ILE A 346 21.57 17.91 -11.97
C ILE A 346 22.83 18.57 -11.43
N ARG A 347 23.89 18.72 -12.24
CA ARG A 347 25.10 19.43 -11.81
C ARG A 347 24.84 20.90 -11.52
N LEU A 348 24.05 21.57 -12.36
CA LEU A 348 23.64 22.96 -12.13
C LEU A 348 22.80 23.06 -10.84
N MET A 349 21.87 22.13 -10.60
CA MET A 349 21.13 22.04 -9.33
C MET A 349 22.07 21.96 -8.12
N MET A 350 23.09 21.10 -8.18
CA MET A 350 24.05 20.94 -7.07
C MET A 350 24.80 22.24 -6.78
N LEU A 351 25.15 23.03 -7.80
CA LEU A 351 25.81 24.32 -7.63
C LEU A 351 24.86 25.40 -7.06
N ASN A 352 23.57 25.27 -7.32
CA ASN A 352 22.52 26.22 -6.92
C ASN A 352 21.72 25.76 -5.68
N GLY A 353 22.36 25.03 -4.76
CA GLY A 353 21.74 24.65 -3.49
C GLY A 353 20.58 23.64 -3.61
N GLY A 354 20.54 22.86 -4.69
CA GLY A 354 19.55 21.82 -4.93
C GLY A 354 18.36 22.24 -5.80
N TYR A 355 18.40 23.44 -6.38
CA TYR A 355 17.34 23.99 -7.22
C TYR A 355 17.86 24.31 -8.61
N LEU A 356 17.06 24.08 -9.64
CA LEU A 356 17.27 24.64 -10.97
C LEU A 356 16.11 25.55 -11.28
N THR A 357 16.40 26.84 -11.46
CA THR A 357 15.41 27.84 -11.87
C THR A 357 15.34 27.91 -13.40
N SER A 358 14.15 28.14 -13.90
CA SER A 358 13.93 28.52 -15.30
C SER A 358 14.37 29.96 -15.45
N ASP A 359 15.57 30.17 -15.98
CA ASP A 359 16.06 31.47 -16.41
C ASP A 359 16.64 31.38 -17.82
N ASP A 360 16.78 32.54 -18.46
CA ASP A 360 17.24 32.62 -19.86
C ASP A 360 18.62 31.99 -20.05
N GLN A 361 19.48 32.02 -19.03
CA GLN A 361 20.83 31.45 -19.12
C GLN A 361 20.78 29.91 -19.13
N VAL A 362 19.97 29.31 -18.27
CA VAL A 362 19.76 27.86 -18.23
C VAL A 362 19.10 27.39 -19.52
N GLU A 363 18.08 28.10 -20.00
CA GLU A 363 17.38 27.77 -21.24
C GLU A 363 18.32 27.84 -22.46
N GLU A 364 19.12 28.92 -22.57
CA GLU A 364 20.11 29.07 -23.64
C GLU A 364 21.21 28.00 -23.55
N PHE A 365 21.70 27.70 -22.34
CA PHE A 365 22.70 26.65 -22.12
C PHE A 365 22.21 25.28 -22.62
N LEU A 366 21.00 24.88 -22.22
CA LEU A 366 20.40 23.60 -22.62
C LEU A 366 20.17 23.52 -24.13
N ARG A 367 19.67 24.60 -24.75
CA ARG A 367 19.46 24.65 -26.20
C ARG A 367 20.77 24.54 -26.97
N ASN A 368 21.77 25.33 -26.59
CA ASN A 368 23.04 25.41 -27.33
C ASN A 368 23.93 24.19 -27.16
N HIS A 369 23.96 23.57 -25.98
CA HIS A 369 24.88 22.45 -25.69
C HIS A 369 24.23 21.07 -25.78
N HIS A 370 22.90 21.01 -25.64
CA HIS A 370 22.17 19.75 -25.57
C HIS A 370 21.00 19.66 -26.54
N GLY A 371 20.65 20.73 -27.26
CA GLY A 371 19.57 20.72 -28.25
C GLY A 371 18.19 20.47 -27.64
N THR A 372 18.01 20.79 -26.35
CA THR A 372 16.79 20.53 -25.59
C THR A 372 16.36 21.78 -24.81
N THR A 373 15.15 21.77 -24.27
CA THR A 373 14.57 22.86 -23.50
C THR A 373 14.53 22.53 -22.00
N PHE A 374 14.37 23.54 -21.15
CA PHE A 374 14.17 23.32 -19.72
C PHE A 374 12.94 22.44 -19.44
N ASN A 375 11.85 22.62 -20.17
CA ASN A 375 10.62 21.83 -20.01
C ASN A 375 10.82 20.34 -20.34
N GLU A 376 11.53 20.01 -21.42
CA GLU A 376 11.83 18.62 -21.79
C GLU A 376 12.68 17.94 -20.71
N VAL A 377 13.67 18.65 -20.16
CA VAL A 377 14.49 18.16 -19.06
C VAL A 377 13.66 17.95 -17.79
N ILE A 378 12.73 18.86 -17.47
CA ILE A 378 11.79 18.70 -16.36
C ILE A 378 10.95 17.43 -16.55
N GLU A 379 10.35 17.24 -17.72
CA GLU A 379 9.51 16.09 -18.00
C GLU A 379 10.29 14.78 -17.84
N SER A 380 11.50 14.72 -18.41
CA SER A 380 12.41 13.58 -18.28
C SER A 380 12.77 13.29 -16.82
N LEU A 381 13.16 14.31 -16.05
CA LEU A 381 13.55 14.13 -14.65
C LEU A 381 12.37 13.81 -13.72
N ILE A 382 11.19 14.36 -13.94
CA ILE A 382 9.98 14.01 -13.17
C ILE A 382 9.58 12.55 -13.41
N LEU A 383 9.76 12.02 -14.63
CA LEU A 383 9.47 10.61 -14.94
C LEU A 383 10.35 9.64 -14.14
N THR A 384 11.54 10.07 -13.70
CA THR A 384 12.39 9.27 -12.78
C THR A 384 11.79 9.12 -11.38
N ARG A 385 10.78 9.93 -11.02
CA ARG A 385 10.13 9.97 -9.70
C ARG A 385 11.06 10.39 -8.56
N LEU A 386 12.18 11.03 -8.89
CA LEU A 386 13.16 11.55 -7.93
C LEU A 386 13.15 13.08 -7.85
N PHE A 387 12.39 13.75 -8.72
CA PHE A 387 12.34 15.20 -8.84
C PHE A 387 10.90 15.70 -8.86
N ILE A 388 10.73 16.95 -8.46
CA ILE A 388 9.48 17.70 -8.51
C ILE A 388 9.70 19.07 -9.13
N SER A 389 8.68 19.55 -9.85
CA SER A 389 8.63 20.92 -10.32
C SER A 389 7.72 21.77 -9.44
N GLY A 390 8.05 23.06 -9.39
CA GLY A 390 7.17 24.13 -8.91
C GLY A 390 7.11 25.26 -9.92
N GLU A 391 6.60 26.42 -9.52
CA GLU A 391 6.55 27.60 -10.39
C GLU A 391 7.95 28.04 -10.82
N GLY A 392 8.35 27.66 -12.03
CA GLY A 392 9.63 28.04 -12.63
C GLY A 392 10.86 27.38 -12.00
N TYR A 393 10.72 26.27 -11.26
CA TYR A 393 11.88 25.55 -10.73
C TYR A 393 11.72 24.03 -10.73
N LEU A 394 12.85 23.33 -10.69
CA LEU A 394 12.99 21.89 -10.50
C LEU A 394 13.88 21.62 -9.29
N LYS A 395 13.57 20.59 -8.50
CA LYS A 395 14.40 20.12 -7.40
C LYS A 395 14.22 18.62 -7.14
N PRO A 396 15.16 17.95 -6.45
CA PRO A 396 14.94 16.60 -5.94
C PRO A 396 13.77 16.56 -4.96
N ILE A 397 13.06 15.43 -4.90
CA ILE A 397 12.17 15.12 -3.78
C ILE A 397 13.07 14.95 -2.56
N ASN A 398 12.98 15.86 -1.58
CA ASN A 398 13.82 15.81 -0.39
C ASN A 398 13.73 14.42 0.27
N ILE A 399 14.82 13.67 0.15
CA ILE A 399 15.09 12.49 0.95
C ILE A 399 15.76 13.05 2.20
N ASN A 400 14.96 13.51 3.18
CA ASN A 400 15.51 13.59 4.53
C ASN A 400 15.73 12.14 4.97
N THR A 401 16.94 11.63 4.74
CA THR A 401 17.55 10.55 5.54
C THR A 401 18.19 11.17 6.76
#